data_AF-A0A2R4UQ93-F1
#
_entry.id   AF-A0A2R4UQ93-F1
#
_cell.length_a   1.000
_cell.length_b   1.000
_cell.length_c   1.000
_cell.angle_alpha   90.00
_cell.angle_beta   90.00
_cell.angle_gamma   90.00
#
_symmetry.space_group_name_H-M   'P 1'
#
loop_
_entity.id
_entity.type
_entity.pdbx_description
1 polymer ?
#
loop_
_entity_poly.entity_id
_entity_poly.type
_entity_poly.pdbx_seq_one_letter_code
_entity_poly.pdbx_strand_id
1 'polypeptide(L)'
;MKESMNSEIKVNAEAFAIATQMYVRLRRVSSRVIDVMYLVNNKEYAKHIIEIALETSDQELAHYVDRLRPLIDLYPEPTLAIVENKKLEETEESYFMEVTEEEIYKAQVAHHYIGALR
;
A
#
# COMPACT_ATOMS: atom_id res chain seq x y z
N MET A 1 0.98 23.76 24.89
CA MET A 1 1.82 22.71 24.27
C MET A 1 1.29 21.29 24.50
N LYS A 2 0.95 20.87 25.73
CA LYS A 2 0.39 19.51 25.95
C LYS A 2 -1.00 19.29 25.31
N GLU A 3 -1.86 20.30 25.33
CA GLU A 3 -3.22 20.18 24.78
C GLU A 3 -3.24 20.08 23.26
N SER A 4 -2.41 20.84 22.55
CA SER A 4 -2.30 20.78 21.08
C SER A 4 -1.75 19.43 20.59
N MET A 5 -0.75 18.90 21.29
CA MET A 5 -0.19 17.57 20.98
C MET A 5 -1.24 16.45 21.16
N ASN A 6 -2.06 16.54 22.20
CA ASN A 6 -3.13 15.56 22.43
C ASN A 6 -4.22 15.62 21.35
N SER A 7 -4.54 16.80 20.81
CA SER A 7 -5.48 16.92 19.69
C SER A 7 -4.90 16.33 18.40
N GLU A 8 -3.63 16.58 18.09
CA GLU A 8 -2.96 16.02 16.90
C GLU A 8 -2.94 14.48 16.94
N ILE A 9 -2.62 13.90 18.09
CA ILE A 9 -2.64 12.44 18.29
C ILE A 9 -4.05 11.87 18.07
N LYS A 10 -5.08 12.54 18.58
CA LYS A 10 -6.48 12.10 18.39
C LYS A 10 -6.90 12.17 16.92
N VAL A 11 -6.58 13.26 16.23
CA VAL A 11 -6.86 13.44 14.79
C VAL A 11 -6.20 12.32 13.98
N ASN A 12 -4.93 12.03 14.25
CA ASN A 12 -4.21 10.95 13.56
C ASN A 12 -4.81 9.57 13.85
N ALA A 13 -5.21 9.30 15.11
CA ALA A 13 -5.85 8.04 15.46
C ALA A 13 -7.21 7.87 14.76
N GLU A 14 -8.00 8.94 14.67
CA GLU A 14 -9.28 8.92 13.96
C GLU A 14 -9.09 8.73 12.46
N ALA A 15 -8.17 9.47 11.85
CA ALA A 15 -7.83 9.32 10.43
C ALA A 15 -7.35 7.90 10.10
N PHE A 16 -6.50 7.31 10.94
CA PHE A 16 -6.03 5.94 10.79
C PHE A 16 -7.17 4.91 10.88
N ALA A 17 -8.09 5.10 11.83
CA ALA A 17 -9.25 4.22 11.97
C ALA A 17 -10.14 4.26 10.72
N ILE A 18 -10.44 5.45 10.21
CA ILE A 18 -11.24 5.63 8.99
C ILE A 18 -10.52 5.02 7.77
N ALA A 19 -9.23 5.30 7.62
CA ALA A 19 -8.42 4.78 6.51
C ALA A 19 -8.34 3.24 6.52
N THR A 20 -8.32 2.61 7.70
CA THR A 20 -8.38 1.14 7.83
C THR A 20 -9.73 0.59 7.38
N GLN A 21 -10.83 1.25 7.73
CA GLN A 21 -12.18 0.87 7.27
C GLN A 21 -12.32 1.02 5.74
N MET A 22 -11.80 2.12 5.19
CA MET A 22 -11.72 2.32 3.74
C MET A 22 -10.93 1.22 3.06
N TYR A 23 -9.76 0.83 3.59
CA TYR A 23 -8.95 -0.27 3.06
C TYR A 23 -9.76 -1.57 2.99
N VAL A 24 -10.44 -1.95 4.09
CA VAL A 24 -11.25 -3.18 4.12
C VAL A 24 -12.36 -3.14 3.07
N ARG A 25 -13.02 -1.99 2.92
CA ARG A 25 -14.13 -1.85 1.96
C ARG A 25 -13.63 -1.84 0.52
N LEU A 26 -12.57 -1.08 0.21
CA LEU A 26 -11.90 -1.07 -1.11
C LEU A 26 -11.46 -2.48 -1.52
N ARG A 27 -10.90 -3.26 -0.60
CA ARG A 27 -10.48 -4.63 -0.88
C ARG A 27 -11.66 -5.54 -1.25
N ARG A 28 -12.85 -5.28 -0.71
CA ARG A 28 -14.07 -6.07 -0.99
C ARG A 28 -14.75 -5.66 -2.29
N VAL A 29 -14.85 -4.36 -2.56
CA VAL A 29 -15.64 -3.87 -3.70
C VAL A 29 -14.84 -3.78 -5.00
N SER A 30 -13.53 -3.54 -4.92
CA SER A 30 -12.66 -3.34 -6.10
C SER A 30 -11.36 -4.13 -6.05
N SER A 31 -11.20 -5.07 -5.11
CA SER A 31 -9.98 -5.84 -4.87
C SER A 31 -8.72 -5.00 -4.65
N ARG A 32 -8.89 -3.71 -4.35
CA ARG A 32 -7.77 -2.76 -4.24
C ARG A 32 -7.17 -2.78 -2.84
N VAL A 33 -5.84 -2.77 -2.79
CA VAL A 33 -5.04 -2.65 -1.57
C VAL A 33 -4.42 -1.27 -1.55
N ILE A 34 -4.42 -0.63 -0.38
CA ILE A 34 -3.83 0.68 -0.16
C ILE A 34 -2.88 0.62 1.04
N ASP A 35 -1.89 1.51 1.07
CA ASP A 35 -1.05 1.68 2.25
C ASP A 35 -1.72 2.68 3.20
N VAL A 36 -2.27 2.17 4.30
CA VAL A 36 -2.98 2.98 5.30
C VAL A 36 -2.01 3.93 6.03
N MET A 37 -0.78 3.49 6.31
CA MET A 37 0.20 4.32 7.00
C MET A 37 0.67 5.45 6.10
N TYR A 38 0.86 5.19 4.81
CA TYR A 38 1.21 6.23 3.87
C TYR A 38 0.06 7.22 3.63
N LEU A 39 -1.19 6.74 3.62
CA LEU A 39 -2.39 7.57 3.52
C LEU A 39 -2.46 8.62 4.62
N VAL A 40 -2.22 8.25 5.89
CA VAL A 40 -2.32 9.20 7.01
C VAL A 40 -1.14 10.19 7.09
N ASN A 41 -0.05 9.94 6.37
CA ASN A 41 1.16 10.76 6.41
C ASN A 41 1.40 11.55 5.11
N ASN A 42 0.60 11.34 4.07
CA ASN A 42 0.77 12.00 2.78
C ASN A 42 -0.58 12.52 2.25
N LYS A 43 -0.74 13.85 2.27
CA LYS A 43 -1.95 14.54 1.84
C LYS A 43 -2.32 14.26 0.38
N GLU A 44 -1.35 14.26 -0.54
CA GLU A 44 -1.61 14.03 -1.96
C GLU A 44 -2.03 12.59 -2.23
N TYR A 45 -1.38 11.63 -1.58
CA TYR A 45 -1.79 10.23 -1.66
C TYR A 45 -3.21 10.03 -1.09
N ALA A 46 -3.54 10.67 0.03
CA ALA A 46 -4.89 10.60 0.61
C ALA A 46 -5.97 11.15 -0.34
N LYS A 47 -5.71 12.27 -1.01
CA LYS A 47 -6.62 12.81 -2.05
C LYS A 47 -6.83 11.83 -3.19
N HIS A 48 -5.75 11.22 -3.67
CA HIS A 48 -5.83 10.23 -4.75
C HIS A 48 -6.65 8.99 -4.33
N ILE A 49 -6.47 8.50 -3.11
CA ILE A 49 -7.30 7.38 -2.59
C ILE A 49 -8.77 7.77 -2.45
N ILE A 50 -9.08 9.03 -2.09
CA ILE A 50 -10.45 9.53 -2.07
C ILE A 50 -11.08 9.48 -3.46
N GLU A 51 -10.38 9.92 -4.50
CA GLU A 51 -10.87 9.88 -5.88
C GLU A 51 -11.20 8.44 -6.28
N ILE A 52 -10.26 7.52 -6.07
CA ILE A 52 -10.45 6.09 -6.32
C ILE A 52 -11.67 5.55 -5.55
N ALA A 53 -11.84 5.92 -4.28
CA ALA A 53 -12.95 5.47 -3.47
C ALA A 53 -14.29 5.96 -4.02
N LEU A 54 -14.38 7.20 -4.48
CA LEU A 54 -15.60 7.77 -5.08
C LEU A 54 -15.94 7.15 -6.43
N GLU A 55 -14.93 6.81 -7.25
CA GLU A 55 -15.12 6.12 -8.53
C GLU A 55 -15.81 4.76 -8.39
N THR A 56 -15.69 4.10 -7.24
CA THR A 56 -16.37 2.81 -6.98
C THR A 56 -17.89 2.93 -6.90
N SER A 57 -18.44 4.15 -6.73
CA SER A 57 -19.87 4.40 -6.49
C SER A 57 -20.45 3.64 -5.28
N ASP A 58 -19.60 3.20 -4.35
CA ASP A 58 -20.01 2.50 -3.14
C ASP A 58 -20.40 3.50 -2.03
N GLN A 59 -21.60 3.34 -1.49
CA GLN A 59 -22.14 4.26 -0.49
C GLN A 59 -21.35 4.25 0.83
N GLU A 60 -20.81 3.10 1.22
CA GLU A 60 -20.02 2.97 2.45
C GLU A 60 -18.67 3.68 2.30
N LEU A 61 -18.02 3.53 1.13
CA LEU A 61 -16.81 4.29 0.80
C LEU A 61 -17.07 5.79 0.75
N ALA A 62 -18.17 6.25 0.14
CA ALA A 62 -18.52 7.66 0.13
C ALA A 62 -18.68 8.21 1.57
N HIS A 63 -19.29 7.44 2.47
CA HIS A 63 -19.41 7.82 3.88
C HIS A 63 -18.04 7.97 4.57
N TYR A 64 -17.11 7.03 4.33
CA TYR A 64 -15.77 7.15 4.90
C TYR A 64 -14.98 8.33 4.31
N VAL A 65 -15.14 8.60 3.01
CA VAL A 65 -14.54 9.76 2.35
C VAL A 65 -14.99 11.06 3.03
N ASP A 66 -16.29 11.22 3.28
CA ASP A 66 -16.81 12.45 3.90
C ASP A 66 -16.28 12.66 5.33
N ARG A 67 -16.05 11.57 6.08
CA ARG A 67 -15.44 11.63 7.41
C ARG A 67 -13.94 11.91 7.36
N LEU A 68 -13.24 11.40 6.35
CA LEU A 68 -11.79 11.54 6.22
C LEU A 68 -11.36 12.92 5.71
N ARG A 69 -12.12 13.49 4.76
CA ARG A 69 -11.85 14.80 4.13
C ARG A 69 -11.43 15.91 5.10
N PRO A 70 -12.16 16.21 6.19
CA PRO A 70 -11.78 17.28 7.10
C PRO A 70 -10.49 16.99 7.88
N LEU A 71 -10.10 15.72 8.00
CA LEU A 71 -8.88 15.31 8.72
C LEU A 71 -7.63 15.44 7.84
N ILE A 72 -7.76 15.27 6.53
CA ILE A 72 -6.65 15.35 5.57
C ILE A 72 -6.00 16.73 5.55
N ASP A 73 -6.78 17.79 5.76
CA ASP A 73 -6.23 19.16 5.82
C ASP A 73 -5.36 19.41 7.05
N LEU A 74 -5.46 18.53 8.06
CA LEU A 74 -4.65 18.57 9.27
C LEU A 74 -3.40 17.68 9.18
N TYR A 75 -3.20 17.00 8.05
CA TYR A 75 -2.02 16.15 7.86
C TYR A 75 -0.76 16.98 7.84
N PRO A 76 0.36 16.43 8.35
CA PRO A 76 1.65 17.08 8.21
C PRO A 76 1.98 17.25 6.73
N GLU A 77 2.60 18.38 6.39
CA GLU A 77 3.19 18.55 5.07
C GLU A 77 4.18 17.41 4.81
N PRO A 78 4.16 16.80 3.61
CA PRO A 78 5.04 15.70 3.31
C PRO A 78 6.48 16.18 3.49
N THR A 79 7.17 15.68 4.51
CA THR A 79 8.61 15.78 4.58
C THR A 79 9.13 14.97 3.40
N LEU A 80 9.46 15.66 2.30
CA LEU A 80 10.25 15.11 1.22
C LEU A 80 11.59 14.69 1.83
N ALA A 81 11.65 13.48 2.36
CA ALA A 81 12.91 12.81 2.55
C ALA A 81 13.47 12.71 1.13
N ILE A 82 14.37 13.62 0.80
CA ILE A 82 15.24 13.51 -0.36
C ILE A 82 15.99 12.21 -0.11
N VAL A 83 15.44 11.10 -0.60
CA VAL A 83 16.23 9.92 -0.85
C VAL A 83 17.25 10.43 -1.85
N GLU A 84 18.48 10.66 -1.39
CA GLU A 84 19.60 10.85 -2.30
C GLU A 84 19.49 9.71 -3.29
N ASN A 85 19.11 10.06 -4.53
CA ASN A 85 19.14 9.15 -5.64
C ASN A 85 20.60 8.75 -5.78
N LYS A 86 21.01 7.70 -5.06
CA LYS A 86 22.14 6.90 -5.46
C LYS A 86 21.71 6.34 -6.80
N LYS A 87 22.14 7.04 -7.84
CA LYS A 87 22.02 6.71 -9.25
C LYS A 87 22.31 5.21 -9.35
N LEU A 88 21.25 4.41 -9.38
CA LEU A 88 21.35 3.06 -9.90
C LEU A 88 21.59 3.31 -11.38
N GLU A 89 22.84 3.16 -11.79
CA GLU A 89 23.16 3.09 -13.20
C GLU A 89 22.27 1.99 -13.77
N GLU A 90 21.33 2.41 -14.61
CA GLU A 90 20.60 1.54 -15.52
C GLU A 90 21.64 0.95 -16.48
N THR A 91 22.33 -0.10 -16.04
CA THR A 91 22.88 -1.06 -16.97
C THR A 91 21.74 -2.02 -17.26
N GLU A 92 21.11 -1.86 -18.41
CA GLU A 92 20.28 -2.89 -19.06
C GLU A 92 21.16 -4.13 -19.32
N GLU A 93 21.51 -4.88 -18.28
CA GLU A 93 22.00 -6.24 -18.44
C GLU A 93 20.77 -7.14 -18.53
N SER A 94 20.34 -7.31 -19.78
CA SER A 94 19.54 -8.42 -20.27
C SER A 94 19.63 -9.63 -19.36
N TYR A 95 18.56 -9.90 -18.61
CA TYR A 95 18.41 -11.07 -17.74
C TYR A 95 18.17 -12.35 -18.56
N PHE A 96 18.89 -12.51 -19.67
CA PHE A 96 19.01 -13.75 -20.42
C PHE A 96 20.23 -14.49 -19.89
N MET A 97 20.12 -14.97 -18.65
CA MET A 97 21.05 -15.98 -18.16
C MET A 97 20.67 -17.28 -18.85
N GLU A 98 21.43 -17.69 -19.86
CA GLU A 98 21.26 -19.01 -20.46
C GLU A 98 21.45 -20.06 -19.38
N VAL A 99 20.35 -20.69 -18.97
CA VAL A 99 20.38 -21.74 -17.96
C VAL A 99 21.22 -22.88 -18.50
N THR A 100 22.33 -23.18 -17.83
CA THR A 100 23.25 -24.22 -18.29
C THR A 100 22.68 -25.61 -17.99
N GLU A 101 23.01 -26.61 -18.83
CA GLU A 101 22.55 -27.99 -18.61
C GLU A 101 22.95 -28.54 -17.22
N GLU A 102 24.08 -28.06 -16.68
CA GLU A 102 24.55 -28.42 -15.34
C GLU A 102 23.67 -27.88 -14.21
N GLU A 103 23.11 -26.67 -14.37
CA GLU A 103 22.17 -26.08 -13.40
C GLU A 103 20.84 -26.82 -13.41
N ILE A 104 20.36 -27.23 -14.58
CA ILE A 104 19.16 -28.06 -14.73
C ILE A 104 19.37 -29.41 -14.03
N TYR A 105 20.52 -30.05 -14.21
CA TYR A 105 20.83 -31.33 -13.56
C TYR A 105 20.85 -31.22 -12.03
N LYS A 106 21.44 -30.16 -11.48
CA LYS A 106 21.46 -29.93 -10.02
C LYS A 106 20.09 -29.60 -9.46
N ALA A 107 19.22 -28.97 -10.26
CA ALA A 107 17.86 -28.62 -9.85
C ALA A 107 16.87 -29.79 -9.90
N GLN A 108 17.25 -30.95 -10.49
CA GLN A 108 16.40 -32.14 -10.48
C GLN A 108 16.28 -32.69 -9.05
N VAL A 109 15.14 -32.41 -8.40
CA VAL A 109 14.73 -33.08 -7.18
C VAL A 109 14.33 -34.52 -7.54
N ALA A 110 14.86 -35.51 -6.81
CA ALA A 110 14.47 -36.90 -6.97
C ALA A 110 12.98 -37.06 -6.64
N HIS A 111 12.12 -37.04 -7.66
CA HIS A 111 10.69 -37.28 -7.53
C HIS A 111 10.45 -38.74 -7.13
N HIS A 112 10.40 -39.00 -5.82
CA HIS A 112 9.77 -40.22 -5.33
C HIS A 112 8.27 -40.07 -5.55
N TYR A 113 7.73 -40.84 -6.50
CA TYR A 113 6.30 -40.92 -6.73
C TYR A 113 5.62 -41.52 -5.48
N ILE A 114 4.99 -40.69 -4.66
CA ILE A 114 4.08 -41.14 -3.61
C ILE A 114 2.71 -41.30 -4.28
N GLY A 115 2.49 -42.49 -4.82
CA GLY A 115 1.29 -42.85 -5.54
C GLY A 115 0.03 -42.79 -4.68
N ALA A 116 -1.05 -42.39 -5.35
CA ALA A 116 -2.46 -42.37 -4.96
C ALA A 116 -2.82 -43.13 -3.67
N LEU A 117 -3.30 -42.38 -2.66
CA LEU A 117 -4.16 -42.94 -1.63
C LEU A 117 -5.57 -43.10 -2.20
N ARG A 118 -6.06 -44.32 -2.05
CA ARG A 118 -7.35 -44.88 -2.47
C ARG A 118 -8.50 -44.35 -1.62
#